data_AF-T1FC56-F1
#
_entry.id   AF-T1FC56-F1
#
_cell.length_a   1.000
_cell.length_b   1.000
_cell.length_c   1.000
_cell.angle_alpha   90.00
_cell.angle_beta   90.00
_cell.angle_gamma   90.00
#
_symmetry.space_group_name_H-M   'P 1'
#
loop_
_entity.id
_entity.type
_entity.pdbx_description
1 polymer ?
#
loop_
_entity_poly.entity_id
_entity_poly.type
_entity_poly.pdbx_seq_one_letter_code
_entity_poly.pdbx_strand_id
1 'polypeptide(L)'
;MENQMKLADCDGGKGNFNLFDVSLETDKHTNSTIYQYCLNDEVESKKSYCTAAVCLPGWSGTLCNQKGVTLPELNEITTSSSRTLNVTGRISNVPIISNVTDRISNVPIISNVTDGISNVPIISNVTDGTDVETPASDPITSCEENNGGCGEDVCVEVQGDVFDVQVKCNPPDEEIFKVPEVYENTNLDEPKNDWNYKGCFNKVQSFKELMIVSLNSCFEYCKETSFYAMKDGRLCTCANSVENEAGADKCNKKCSDGLSCGGSSFHSVYAKKSNQSITVGCFKYLDLEHKHDQLLSKALCLDKCKELGFPYSGTRDETCQCGRKIEFKDQLNKEQCEEHFVFAFLSDVSPELDVQGKPTKYNYCMNDKIEIKKAYCRTGHCRIGWTGALCDKRDCGVNNGDCGKEMMCVQEIVNNIMFEKCLCGKGFVTTIESQCKKQEMLREDETDAGSNPNYIVITIIIVCSLFISMGIGLITYFLYKSQCG
;
A
#
# COMPACT_ATOMS: atom_id res chain seq x y z
N MET A 1 -23.87 -24.57 6.25
CA MET A 1 -23.98 -24.50 4.78
C MET A 1 -24.33 -25.90 4.29
N GLU A 2 -25.61 -26.22 4.11
CA GLU A 2 -26.01 -27.60 3.79
C GLU A 2 -26.23 -27.85 2.28
N ASN A 3 -26.16 -26.82 1.43
CA ASN A 3 -26.55 -26.88 0.02
C ASN A 3 -25.46 -26.38 -0.96
N GLN A 4 -24.18 -26.66 -0.69
CA GLN A 4 -23.10 -26.33 -1.63
C GLN A 4 -23.09 -27.33 -2.80
N MET A 5 -22.92 -26.82 -4.02
CA MET A 5 -22.87 -27.61 -5.26
C MET A 5 -21.47 -27.51 -5.89
N LYS A 6 -21.14 -28.40 -6.84
CA LYS A 6 -19.86 -28.33 -7.56
C LYS A 6 -19.82 -27.08 -8.42
N LEU A 7 -18.68 -26.40 -8.47
CA LEU A 7 -18.53 -25.16 -9.26
C LEU A 7 -18.88 -25.36 -10.74
N ALA A 8 -18.52 -26.51 -11.31
CA ALA A 8 -18.86 -26.88 -12.70
C ALA A 8 -20.38 -27.00 -12.95
N ASP A 9 -21.18 -27.27 -11.92
CA ASP A 9 -22.65 -27.37 -12.03
C ASP A 9 -23.33 -25.98 -11.91
N CYS A 10 -22.58 -24.95 -11.47
CA CYS A 10 -23.10 -23.58 -11.29
C CYS A 10 -23.26 -22.83 -12.61
N ASP A 11 -22.43 -23.12 -13.63
CA ASP A 11 -22.35 -22.34 -14.88
C ASP A 11 -23.51 -22.59 -15.87
N GLY A 12 -24.43 -23.52 -15.58
CA GLY A 12 -25.51 -23.92 -16.50
C GLY A 12 -26.95 -23.56 -16.09
N GLY A 13 -27.18 -23.07 -14.87
CA GLY A 13 -28.53 -23.00 -14.28
C GLY A 13 -29.04 -21.58 -14.00
N LYS A 14 -30.22 -21.22 -14.55
CA LYS A 14 -30.98 -20.06 -14.07
C LYS A 14 -31.51 -20.37 -12.65
N GLY A 15 -30.98 -19.69 -11.63
CA GLY A 15 -31.43 -19.80 -10.24
C GLY A 15 -30.34 -20.03 -9.19
N ASN A 16 -29.08 -20.14 -9.61
CA ASN A 16 -27.95 -20.32 -8.69
C ASN A 16 -27.44 -18.96 -8.18
N PHE A 17 -27.13 -18.88 -6.89
CA PHE A 17 -26.50 -17.70 -6.27
C PHE A 17 -25.01 -17.97 -6.08
N ASN A 18 -24.18 -17.18 -6.76
CA ASN A 18 -22.74 -17.21 -6.55
C ASN A 18 -22.39 -16.23 -5.43
N LEU A 19 -21.76 -16.73 -4.38
CA LEU A 19 -21.24 -15.90 -3.30
C LEU A 19 -19.85 -15.40 -3.73
N PHE A 20 -19.75 -14.10 -4.01
CA PHE A 20 -18.48 -13.44 -4.28
C PHE A 20 -18.05 -12.65 -3.05
N ASP A 21 -16.77 -12.73 -2.70
CA ASP A 21 -16.17 -11.77 -1.78
C ASP A 21 -15.96 -10.45 -2.51
N VAL A 22 -16.59 -9.39 -2.03
CA VAL A 22 -16.58 -8.05 -2.66
C VAL A 22 -15.34 -7.24 -2.23
N SER A 23 -14.50 -7.78 -1.34
CA SER A 23 -13.30 -7.11 -0.82
C SER A 23 -12.05 -7.25 -1.68
N LEU A 24 -12.10 -8.07 -2.75
CA LEU A 24 -10.97 -8.28 -3.66
C LEU A 24 -11.15 -7.47 -4.95
N GLU A 25 -10.07 -6.77 -5.32
CA GLU A 25 -9.94 -5.99 -6.55
C GLU A 25 -10.43 -6.76 -7.78
N THR A 26 -11.06 -6.01 -8.69
CA THR A 26 -11.86 -6.46 -9.84
C THR A 26 -11.12 -7.19 -10.96
N ASP A 27 -9.93 -7.71 -10.71
CA ASP A 27 -9.16 -8.46 -11.71
C ASP A 27 -9.72 -9.87 -11.87
N LYS A 28 -10.68 -9.96 -12.78
CA LYS A 28 -11.32 -11.20 -13.24
C LYS A 28 -10.25 -12.20 -13.68
N HIS A 29 -10.18 -13.32 -12.95
CA HIS A 29 -9.64 -14.65 -13.31
C HIS A 29 -8.56 -15.26 -12.39
N THR A 30 -8.28 -14.71 -11.22
CA THR A 30 -7.62 -15.51 -10.17
C THR A 30 -8.68 -16.24 -9.35
N ASN A 31 -8.64 -17.59 -9.34
CA ASN A 31 -9.44 -18.41 -8.43
C ASN A 31 -9.37 -17.81 -7.03
N SER A 32 -10.52 -17.45 -6.45
CA SER A 32 -10.60 -16.82 -5.13
C SER A 32 -9.83 -17.68 -4.12
N THR A 33 -8.71 -17.15 -3.62
CA THR A 33 -7.77 -17.87 -2.76
C THR A 33 -8.32 -18.19 -1.37
N ILE A 34 -9.53 -17.72 -1.05
CA ILE A 34 -9.99 -17.55 0.34
C ILE A 34 -10.84 -18.73 0.85
N TYR A 35 -11.44 -19.55 -0.01
CA TYR A 35 -12.32 -20.65 0.43
C TYR A 35 -11.96 -22.00 -0.22
N GLN A 36 -11.20 -22.80 0.52
CA GLN A 36 -10.56 -24.02 0.03
C GLN A 36 -11.42 -25.24 0.33
N TYR A 37 -12.68 -25.22 -0.14
CA TYR A 37 -13.58 -26.36 -0.06
C TYR A 37 -13.22 -27.40 -1.11
N CYS A 38 -13.32 -28.69 -0.77
CA CYS A 38 -13.00 -29.78 -1.71
C CYS A 38 -13.90 -29.79 -2.95
N LEU A 39 -15.13 -29.25 -2.88
CA LEU A 39 -16.05 -29.14 -4.03
C LEU A 39 -15.62 -28.08 -5.06
N ASN A 40 -14.71 -27.19 -4.69
CA ASN A 40 -14.14 -26.17 -5.58
C ASN A 40 -12.92 -26.69 -6.36
N ASP A 41 -12.39 -27.86 -6.02
CA ASP A 41 -11.27 -28.50 -6.71
C ASP A 41 -11.76 -29.67 -7.59
N GLU A 42 -11.29 -29.70 -8.84
CA GLU A 42 -11.78 -30.66 -9.84
C GLU A 42 -11.40 -32.12 -9.52
N VAL A 43 -10.28 -32.32 -8.82
CA VAL A 43 -9.76 -33.65 -8.48
C VAL A 43 -10.36 -34.12 -7.16
N GLU A 44 -10.35 -33.27 -6.13
CA GLU A 44 -10.84 -33.62 -4.80
C GLU A 44 -12.36 -33.77 -4.76
N SER A 45 -13.11 -33.01 -5.56
CA SER A 45 -14.59 -33.12 -5.67
C SER A 45 -15.09 -34.47 -6.22
N LYS A 46 -14.19 -35.30 -6.77
CA LYS A 46 -14.49 -36.66 -7.26
C LYS A 46 -14.24 -37.73 -6.18
N LYS A 47 -13.61 -37.39 -5.06
CA LYS A 47 -13.32 -38.35 -3.97
C LYS A 47 -14.54 -38.52 -3.06
N SER A 48 -14.72 -39.74 -2.55
CA SER A 48 -15.91 -40.13 -1.77
C SER A 48 -16.09 -39.39 -0.44
N TYR A 49 -15.03 -38.78 0.09
CA TYR A 49 -15.08 -38.01 1.33
C TYR A 49 -15.53 -36.56 1.13
N CYS A 50 -15.56 -36.06 -0.11
CA CYS A 50 -15.84 -34.66 -0.37
C CYS A 50 -17.35 -34.38 -0.32
N THR A 51 -17.79 -33.52 0.61
CA THR A 51 -19.18 -33.09 0.81
C THR A 51 -19.28 -31.58 1.03
N ALA A 52 -20.50 -31.02 1.12
CA ALA A 52 -20.83 -29.59 1.11
C ALA A 52 -20.25 -28.69 2.23
N ALA A 53 -19.34 -29.22 3.05
CA ALA A 53 -18.66 -28.47 4.11
C ALA A 53 -17.24 -28.98 4.39
N VAL A 54 -16.67 -29.82 3.50
CA VAL A 54 -15.36 -30.42 3.72
C VAL A 54 -14.29 -29.56 3.04
N CYS A 55 -13.26 -29.20 3.81
CA CYS A 55 -12.11 -28.47 3.31
C CYS A 55 -11.18 -29.39 2.51
N LEU A 56 -10.37 -28.80 1.64
CA LEU A 56 -9.24 -29.48 1.03
C LEU A 56 -8.28 -29.99 2.11
N PRO A 57 -7.57 -31.11 1.89
CA PRO A 57 -6.55 -31.58 2.82
C PRO A 57 -5.55 -30.48 3.18
N GLY A 58 -5.32 -30.29 4.47
CA GLY A 58 -4.47 -29.20 4.97
C GLY A 58 -5.19 -27.86 5.15
N TRP A 59 -6.51 -27.80 5.01
CA TRP A 59 -7.32 -26.61 5.29
C TRP A 59 -8.39 -26.88 6.37
N SER A 60 -8.76 -25.86 7.12
CA SER A 60 -9.68 -25.87 8.26
C SER A 60 -10.40 -24.52 8.41
N GLY A 61 -11.22 -24.40 9.46
CA GLY A 61 -12.08 -23.24 9.72
C GLY A 61 -13.49 -23.42 9.15
N THR A 62 -14.46 -22.71 9.71
CA THR A 62 -15.88 -22.80 9.29
C THR A 62 -16.08 -22.45 7.82
N LEU A 63 -15.16 -21.65 7.26
CA LEU A 63 -15.12 -21.25 5.87
C LEU A 63 -14.01 -21.92 5.05
N CYS A 64 -13.27 -22.89 5.59
CA CYS A 64 -12.09 -23.48 4.92
C CYS A 64 -11.05 -22.44 4.48
N ASN A 65 -10.86 -21.42 5.31
CA ASN A 65 -9.96 -20.28 5.06
C ASN A 65 -8.67 -20.32 5.89
N GLN A 66 -8.50 -21.34 6.74
CA GLN A 66 -7.30 -21.51 7.57
C GLN A 66 -6.49 -22.70 7.05
N LYS A 67 -5.18 -22.55 6.83
CA LYS A 67 -4.32 -23.65 6.38
C LYS A 67 -3.71 -24.34 7.60
N GLY A 68 -4.02 -25.61 7.82
CA GLY A 68 -3.45 -26.42 8.88
C GLY A 68 -1.99 -26.77 8.59
N VAL A 69 -1.11 -26.55 9.56
CA VAL A 69 0.30 -27.00 9.50
C VAL A 69 0.33 -28.52 9.72
N THR A 70 0.70 -29.30 8.71
CA THR A 70 0.95 -30.73 8.89
C THR A 70 2.18 -30.95 9.77
N LEU A 71 2.05 -31.74 10.86
CA LEU A 71 3.20 -32.34 11.56
C LEU A 71 3.92 -33.34 10.63
N PRO A 72 5.23 -33.59 10.81
CA PRO A 72 5.96 -34.57 10.01
C PRO A 72 5.43 -35.99 10.24
N GLU A 73 5.37 -36.77 9.17
CA GLU A 73 4.95 -38.17 9.14
C GLU A 73 5.67 -39.03 10.18
N LEU A 74 4.88 -39.78 10.97
CA LEU A 74 5.38 -40.85 11.83
C LEU A 74 5.55 -42.11 10.98
N ASN A 75 6.80 -42.53 10.78
CA ASN A 75 7.14 -43.73 10.01
C ASN A 75 6.59 -45.03 10.64
N GLU A 76 6.27 -45.95 9.73
CA GLU A 76 5.63 -47.26 9.93
C GLU A 76 6.32 -48.17 10.96
N ILE A 77 5.46 -48.87 11.71
CA ILE A 77 5.78 -49.98 12.59
C ILE A 77 6.03 -51.24 11.74
N THR A 78 7.19 -51.88 11.90
CA THR A 78 7.39 -53.29 11.52
C THR A 78 7.84 -54.11 12.73
N THR A 79 7.23 -55.30 12.86
CA THR A 79 7.30 -56.19 14.01
C THR A 79 8.40 -57.26 13.92
N SER A 80 8.82 -57.69 15.11
CA SER A 80 9.44 -58.97 15.49
C SER A 80 10.96 -59.15 15.38
N SER A 81 11.65 -59.31 16.51
CA SER A 81 11.99 -60.64 17.05
C SER A 81 12.76 -60.54 18.39
N SER A 82 12.50 -61.52 19.23
CA SER A 82 12.92 -61.74 20.61
C SER A 82 14.44 -61.80 20.85
N ARG A 83 14.89 -61.32 22.02
CA ARG A 83 15.61 -62.15 23.04
C ARG A 83 15.96 -61.41 24.34
N THR A 84 15.34 -61.91 25.43
CA THR A 84 15.86 -62.19 26.79
C THR A 84 16.67 -61.17 27.60
N LEU A 85 16.11 -60.90 28.80
CA LEU A 85 16.71 -60.29 29.98
C LEU A 85 18.04 -60.93 30.41
N ASN A 86 18.93 -60.09 30.97
CA ASN A 86 19.52 -60.40 32.28
C ASN A 86 19.95 -59.12 33.02
N VAL A 87 19.45 -58.98 34.24
CA VAL A 87 19.83 -57.95 35.23
C VAL A 87 20.88 -58.53 36.15
N THR A 88 22.02 -57.87 36.33
CA THR A 88 22.77 -57.89 37.61
C THR A 88 23.89 -56.84 37.64
N GLY A 89 23.99 -56.12 38.78
CA GLY A 89 25.28 -55.75 39.36
C GLY A 89 25.76 -54.30 39.20
N ARG A 90 25.51 -53.48 40.23
CA ARG A 90 26.36 -52.34 40.63
C ARG A 90 27.76 -52.84 40.97
N ILE A 91 28.83 -52.22 40.42
CA ILE A 91 30.08 -51.92 41.13
C ILE A 91 30.66 -50.60 40.58
N SER A 92 30.98 -49.69 41.50
CA SER A 92 31.74 -48.44 41.35
C SER A 92 33.07 -48.62 40.62
N ASN A 93 33.52 -47.62 39.84
CA ASN A 93 34.91 -47.14 39.88
C ASN A 93 35.07 -45.80 39.14
N VAL A 94 35.57 -44.81 39.88
CA VAL A 94 36.15 -43.54 39.42
C VAL A 94 37.50 -43.83 38.72
N PRO A 95 37.88 -43.04 37.70
CA PRO A 95 39.12 -42.28 37.86
C PRO A 95 39.09 -40.86 37.25
N ILE A 96 39.45 -39.90 38.10
CA ILE A 96 40.52 -38.90 37.93
C ILE A 96 40.58 -38.10 36.62
N ILE A 97 40.32 -36.80 36.78
CA ILE A 97 40.66 -35.69 35.88
C ILE A 97 42.18 -35.50 35.84
N SER A 98 42.74 -35.33 34.64
CA SER A 98 43.97 -34.56 34.43
C SER A 98 43.74 -33.59 33.28
N ASN A 99 43.69 -32.31 33.64
CA ASN A 99 43.58 -31.18 32.72
C ASN A 99 45.00 -30.62 32.54
N VAL A 100 45.53 -30.67 31.31
CA VAL A 100 46.78 -30.03 30.93
C VAL A 100 46.45 -29.03 29.84
N THR A 101 46.71 -27.76 30.10
CA THR A 101 46.82 -26.75 29.05
C THR A 101 48.06 -25.91 29.32
N ASP A 102 49.13 -26.23 28.59
CA ASP A 102 50.29 -25.39 28.40
C ASP A 102 49.94 -24.25 27.43
N ARG A 103 50.24 -23.00 27.81
CA ARG A 103 50.75 -22.00 26.85
C ARG A 103 51.78 -21.10 27.53
N ILE A 104 52.98 -21.16 26.96
CA ILE A 104 54.16 -20.33 27.19
C ILE A 104 54.10 -19.11 26.26
N SER A 105 54.62 -17.96 26.74
CA SER A 105 55.42 -16.94 26.02
C SER A 105 55.01 -15.51 26.46
N ASN A 106 55.69 -14.91 27.43
CA ASN A 106 56.89 -14.05 27.29
C ASN A 106 56.66 -12.70 26.60
N VAL A 107 56.74 -11.59 27.34
CA VAL A 107 57.43 -10.30 27.04
C VAL A 107 57.67 -9.55 28.38
N PRO A 108 58.78 -8.79 28.57
CA PRO A 108 59.38 -8.56 29.89
C PRO A 108 59.01 -7.24 30.59
N ILE A 109 59.37 -7.27 31.88
CA ILE A 109 59.29 -6.28 32.94
C ILE A 109 59.98 -4.95 32.57
N ILE A 110 59.29 -3.83 32.80
CA ILE A 110 59.92 -2.56 33.20
C ILE A 110 59.23 -2.09 34.49
N SER A 111 60.07 -1.95 35.51
CA SER A 111 59.77 -1.40 36.84
C SER A 111 59.47 0.10 36.74
N ASN A 112 58.41 0.55 37.42
CA ASN A 112 58.53 1.76 38.23
C ASN A 112 57.52 1.75 39.38
N VAL A 113 58.08 1.69 40.59
CA VAL A 113 57.39 1.83 41.87
C VAL A 113 57.32 3.32 42.18
N THR A 114 56.14 3.81 42.49
CA THR A 114 55.99 4.97 43.39
C THR A 114 54.76 4.76 44.25
N ASP A 115 55.01 4.75 45.56
CA ASP A 115 54.07 4.53 46.63
C ASP A 115 52.96 5.59 46.66
N GLY A 116 51.73 5.13 46.86
CA GLY A 116 50.56 5.96 47.05
C GLY A 116 49.50 5.18 47.83
N ILE A 117 49.69 5.10 49.14
CA ILE A 117 48.73 4.51 50.09
C ILE A 117 47.45 5.37 50.05
N SER A 118 46.37 4.82 49.50
CA SER A 118 45.02 5.35 49.65
C SER A 118 44.12 4.24 50.17
N ASN A 119 43.79 4.32 51.46
CA ASN A 119 42.82 3.45 52.12
C ASN A 119 41.41 3.77 51.57
N VAL A 120 40.88 2.89 50.73
CA VAL A 120 39.45 2.83 50.39
C VAL A 120 38.93 1.45 50.81
N PRO A 121 37.81 1.36 51.56
CA PRO A 121 37.27 0.08 51.96
C PRO A 121 36.69 -0.63 50.74
N ILE A 122 37.29 -1.77 50.37
CA ILE A 122 36.72 -2.70 49.40
C ILE A 122 35.63 -3.47 50.12
N ILE A 123 34.37 -3.22 49.76
CA ILE A 123 33.23 -4.09 50.08
C ILE A 123 33.35 -5.30 49.15
N SER A 124 33.80 -6.44 49.68
CA SER A 124 33.68 -7.71 49.00
C SER A 124 32.23 -8.18 49.08
N ASN A 125 31.46 -7.94 48.02
CA ASN A 125 30.22 -8.68 47.77
C ASN A 125 30.57 -10.10 47.37
N VAL A 126 30.31 -11.04 48.27
CA VAL A 126 30.22 -12.47 47.96
C VAL A 126 28.84 -12.68 47.34
N THR A 127 28.77 -12.77 46.01
CA THR A 127 27.62 -13.37 45.34
C THR A 127 27.85 -14.87 45.29
N ASP A 128 27.17 -15.59 46.18
CA ASP A 128 26.94 -17.03 46.04
C ASP A 128 26.27 -17.28 44.68
N GLY A 129 26.93 -18.06 43.84
CA GLY A 129 26.39 -18.56 42.59
C GLY A 129 25.34 -19.62 42.88
N THR A 130 24.09 -19.20 43.06
CA THR A 130 22.95 -20.05 42.74
C THR A 130 22.76 -19.99 41.23
N ASP A 131 22.97 -21.12 40.55
CA ASP A 131 22.50 -21.34 39.20
C ASP A 131 20.98 -21.13 39.18
N VAL A 132 20.57 -19.91 38.83
CA VAL A 132 19.18 -19.61 38.48
C VAL A 132 18.97 -20.26 37.12
N GLU A 133 18.28 -21.40 37.11
CA GLU A 133 17.66 -21.92 35.91
C GLU A 133 16.83 -20.79 35.30
N THR A 134 17.32 -20.20 34.21
CA THR A 134 16.53 -19.27 33.40
C THR A 134 15.25 -20.01 33.02
N PRO A 135 14.06 -19.54 33.45
CA PRO A 135 12.82 -20.17 33.04
C PRO A 135 12.78 -20.15 31.51
N ALA A 136 12.40 -21.28 30.91
CA ALA A 136 12.17 -21.39 29.49
C ALA A 136 11.33 -20.18 29.07
N SER A 137 11.86 -19.35 28.15
CA SER A 137 11.19 -18.14 27.69
C SER A 137 9.76 -18.49 27.31
N ASP A 138 8.80 -17.88 28.01
CA ASP A 138 7.38 -18.04 27.71
C ASP A 138 7.14 -17.83 26.20
N PRO A 139 6.16 -18.54 25.61
CA PRO A 139 5.84 -18.40 24.20
C PRO A 139 5.65 -16.91 23.87
N ILE A 140 6.29 -16.46 22.79
CA ILE A 140 6.26 -15.06 22.32
C ILE A 140 4.79 -14.61 22.27
N THR A 141 4.43 -13.70 23.17
CA THR A 141 3.09 -13.11 23.23
C THR A 141 2.97 -12.02 22.19
N SER A 142 1.83 -11.91 21.51
CA SER A 142 1.54 -10.80 20.59
C SER A 142 1.60 -9.45 21.32
N CYS A 143 1.67 -8.34 20.58
CA CYS A 143 1.59 -7.01 21.18
C CYS A 143 0.22 -6.77 21.86
N GLU A 144 -0.81 -7.46 21.40
CA GLU A 144 -2.15 -7.45 22.02
C GLU A 144 -2.10 -7.97 23.48
N GLU A 145 -1.23 -8.95 23.74
CA GLU A 145 -1.07 -9.58 25.05
C GLU A 145 0.09 -8.94 25.84
N ASN A 146 -0.25 -8.18 26.89
CA ASN A 146 0.72 -7.55 27.78
C ASN A 146 1.79 -6.72 27.05
N ASN A 147 1.40 -6.00 25.98
CA ASN A 147 2.30 -5.20 25.16
C ASN A 147 3.50 -6.02 24.64
N GLY A 148 3.30 -7.32 24.36
CA GLY A 148 4.36 -8.24 23.90
C GLY A 148 5.55 -8.37 24.86
N GLY A 149 5.36 -8.04 26.15
CA GLY A 149 6.44 -8.00 27.13
C GLY A 149 7.36 -6.77 27.03
N CYS A 150 7.01 -5.76 26.22
CA CYS A 150 7.82 -4.55 26.02
C CYS A 150 7.76 -3.55 27.19
N GLY A 151 6.92 -3.78 28.20
CA GLY A 151 6.79 -2.85 29.33
C GLY A 151 6.30 -1.48 28.87
N GLU A 152 7.10 -0.42 29.09
CA GLU A 152 6.77 0.94 28.67
C GLU A 152 7.09 1.24 27.20
N ASP A 153 7.93 0.41 26.58
CA ASP A 153 8.35 0.53 25.19
C ASP A 153 7.18 0.29 24.22
N VAL A 154 7.32 0.80 23.00
CA VAL A 154 6.38 0.61 21.91
C VAL A 154 6.56 -0.78 21.32
N CYS A 155 5.57 -1.65 21.54
CA CYS A 155 5.55 -2.99 20.96
C CYS A 155 5.14 -2.94 19.49
N VAL A 156 6.01 -3.46 18.63
CA VAL A 156 5.76 -3.56 17.19
C VAL A 156 5.85 -5.00 16.74
N GLU A 157 4.79 -5.47 16.08
CA GLU A 157 4.78 -6.80 15.48
C GLU A 157 5.46 -6.77 14.11
N VAL A 158 6.37 -7.71 13.90
CA VAL A 158 7.15 -7.82 12.68
C VAL A 158 6.86 -9.19 12.08
N GLN A 159 6.23 -9.19 10.91
CA GLN A 159 5.90 -10.44 10.22
C GLN A 159 7.21 -11.16 9.81
N GLY A 160 7.49 -12.28 10.45
CA GLY A 160 8.60 -13.17 10.12
C GLY A 160 8.37 -13.96 8.83
N ASP A 161 9.28 -14.89 8.54
CA ASP A 161 9.11 -15.77 7.39
C ASP A 161 8.00 -16.79 7.67
N VAL A 162 6.99 -16.75 6.81
CA VAL A 162 5.92 -17.72 6.61
C VAL A 162 4.90 -17.88 7.76
N PHE A 163 5.20 -17.84 9.07
CA PHE A 163 4.15 -17.78 10.13
C PHE A 163 4.59 -17.21 11.49
N ASP A 164 5.86 -16.85 11.70
CA ASP A 164 6.31 -16.38 13.02
C ASP A 164 6.10 -14.86 13.17
N VAL A 165 5.21 -14.45 14.07
CA VAL A 165 5.12 -13.05 14.50
C VAL A 165 6.27 -12.79 15.47
N GLN A 166 7.17 -11.88 15.11
CA GLN A 166 8.25 -11.44 16.00
C GLN A 166 7.85 -10.12 16.64
N VAL A 167 7.98 -10.03 17.97
CA VAL A 167 7.81 -8.77 18.69
C VAL A 167 9.12 -8.00 18.72
N LYS A 168 9.05 -6.71 18.38
CA LYS A 168 10.14 -5.75 18.52
C LYS A 168 9.70 -4.64 19.47
N CYS A 169 10.43 -4.46 20.57
CA CYS A 169 10.24 -3.35 21.48
C CYS A 169 11.08 -2.16 21.03
N ASN A 170 10.45 -1.03 20.73
CA ASN A 170 11.14 0.22 20.43
C ASN A 170 10.99 1.16 21.62
N PRO A 171 12.07 1.82 22.07
CA PRO A 171 11.94 2.82 23.13
C PRO A 171 10.94 3.91 22.70
N PRO A 172 10.18 4.51 23.63
CA PRO A 172 9.29 5.61 23.33
C PRO A 172 10.05 6.78 22.69
N ASP A 173 9.38 7.54 21.84
CA ASP A 173 9.99 8.73 21.26
C ASP A 173 10.33 9.76 22.34
N GLU A 174 11.57 10.21 22.35
CA GLU A 174 12.03 11.29 23.23
C GLU A 174 11.43 12.65 22.82
N GLU A 175 11.15 12.82 21.53
CA GLU A 175 10.66 14.06 20.94
C GLU A 175 9.25 13.92 20.37
N ILE A 176 8.44 14.97 20.52
CA ILE A 176 7.14 15.05 19.85
C ILE A 176 7.36 15.55 18.43
N PHE A 177 6.98 14.75 17.44
CA PHE A 177 7.01 15.17 16.04
C PHE A 177 5.94 16.24 15.82
N LYS A 178 6.35 17.37 15.25
CA LYS A 178 5.45 18.46 14.90
C LYS A 178 5.40 18.59 13.39
N VAL A 179 4.20 18.47 12.84
CA VAL A 179 3.92 18.89 11.47
C VAL A 179 3.57 20.37 11.55
N PRO A 180 4.48 21.28 11.18
CA PRO A 180 4.14 22.68 11.13
C PRO A 180 2.99 22.84 10.12
N GLU A 181 2.14 23.82 10.36
CA GLU A 181 1.18 24.25 9.36
C GLU A 181 1.96 24.58 8.08
N VAL A 182 1.87 23.69 7.09
CA VAL A 182 2.73 23.72 5.90
C VAL A 182 2.48 25.03 5.18
N TYR A 183 3.42 25.96 5.41
CA TYR A 183 3.71 27.21 4.76
C TYR A 183 2.52 28.15 4.48
N GLU A 184 2.14 28.91 5.51
CA GLU A 184 1.88 30.35 5.36
C GLU A 184 3.17 31.11 5.00
N ASN A 185 3.87 30.75 3.91
CA ASN A 185 4.87 31.68 3.35
C ASN A 185 4.12 32.80 2.63
N THR A 186 3.58 33.72 3.44
CA THR A 186 3.83 35.17 3.40
C THR A 186 3.98 35.83 2.03
N ASN A 187 3.09 35.54 1.10
CA ASN A 187 2.37 36.59 0.40
C ASN A 187 0.90 36.22 0.48
N LEU A 188 0.18 36.83 1.43
CA LEU A 188 -1.27 36.68 1.59
C LEU A 188 -2.04 37.04 0.29
N ASP A 189 -1.35 37.67 -0.67
CA ASP A 189 -1.87 38.12 -1.96
C ASP A 189 -1.61 37.15 -3.13
N GLU A 190 -0.79 36.10 -2.96
CA GLU A 190 -0.66 35.07 -4.01
C GLU A 190 -1.70 33.97 -3.78
N PRO A 191 -2.68 33.80 -4.69
CA PRO A 191 -3.68 32.75 -4.54
C PRO A 191 -2.95 31.42 -4.47
N LYS A 192 -3.10 30.71 -3.34
CA LYS A 192 -2.68 29.31 -3.20
C LYS A 192 -3.29 28.58 -4.39
N ASN A 193 -2.45 28.24 -5.36
CA ASN A 193 -2.88 27.49 -6.53
C ASN A 193 -3.25 26.09 -6.02
N ASP A 194 -4.54 25.91 -5.70
CA ASP A 194 -5.13 24.64 -5.25
C ASP A 194 -5.20 23.59 -6.37
N TRP A 195 -4.40 23.79 -7.42
CA TRP A 195 -4.35 22.97 -8.60
C TRP A 195 -3.45 21.77 -8.33
N ASN A 196 -4.09 20.61 -8.17
CA ASN A 196 -3.44 19.34 -7.96
C ASN A 196 -2.83 18.81 -9.29
N TYR A 197 -1.71 19.41 -9.71
CA TYR A 197 -0.97 19.02 -10.91
C TYR A 197 -0.41 17.60 -10.75
N LYS A 198 -0.71 16.73 -11.72
CA LYS A 198 -0.30 15.31 -11.70
C LYS A 198 0.87 15.00 -12.59
N GLY A 199 1.15 15.83 -13.58
CA GLY A 199 2.28 15.61 -14.48
C GLY A 199 1.97 15.95 -15.93
N CYS A 200 2.90 15.56 -16.80
CA CYS A 200 2.84 15.80 -18.22
C CYS A 200 2.64 14.47 -18.95
N PHE A 201 1.51 14.28 -19.63
CA PHE A 201 1.14 12.98 -20.19
C PHE A 201 0.96 13.07 -21.70
N ASN A 202 1.51 12.10 -22.43
CA ASN A 202 1.31 12.02 -23.88
C ASN A 202 -0.12 11.56 -24.19
N LYS A 203 -0.62 10.57 -23.43
CA LYS A 203 -1.90 9.91 -23.70
C LYS A 203 -2.88 10.16 -22.56
N VAL A 204 -4.05 10.64 -22.92
CA VAL A 204 -5.15 10.95 -22.01
C VAL A 204 -6.39 10.33 -22.60
N GLN A 205 -7.02 9.39 -21.89
CA GLN A 205 -8.22 8.72 -22.39
C GLN A 205 -9.42 9.67 -22.26
N SER A 206 -9.65 10.41 -23.35
CA SER A 206 -10.63 11.47 -23.42
C SER A 206 -12.06 10.94 -23.41
N PHE A 207 -12.89 11.49 -22.51
CA PHE A 207 -14.36 11.32 -22.55
C PHE A 207 -15.04 12.47 -23.27
N LYS A 208 -14.51 13.69 -23.12
CA LYS A 208 -15.02 14.90 -23.74
C LYS A 208 -13.90 15.95 -23.86
N GLU A 209 -13.98 16.77 -24.90
CA GLU A 209 -13.02 17.84 -25.18
C GLU A 209 -13.73 19.14 -25.51
N LEU A 210 -13.13 20.26 -25.12
CA LEU A 210 -13.60 21.59 -25.46
C LEU A 210 -12.43 22.57 -25.61
N MET A 211 -12.57 23.53 -26.51
CA MET A 211 -11.60 24.61 -26.65
C MET A 211 -11.79 25.62 -25.52
N ILE A 212 -10.87 25.63 -24.56
CA ILE A 212 -10.88 26.47 -23.36
C ILE A 212 -9.44 26.98 -23.12
N VAL A 213 -9.28 28.28 -22.87
CA VAL A 213 -7.96 28.93 -22.77
C VAL A 213 -7.46 29.16 -21.33
N SER A 214 -8.23 28.75 -20.32
CA SER A 214 -7.89 28.84 -18.90
C SER A 214 -8.08 27.49 -18.22
N LEU A 215 -7.26 27.21 -17.20
CA LEU A 215 -7.34 25.96 -16.45
C LEU A 215 -8.61 25.93 -15.60
N ASN A 216 -8.99 27.05 -15.00
CA ASN A 216 -10.17 27.15 -14.14
C ASN A 216 -11.46 26.80 -14.90
N SER A 217 -11.62 27.29 -16.12
CA SER A 217 -12.79 26.93 -16.94
C SER A 217 -12.77 25.46 -17.37
N CYS A 218 -11.58 24.85 -17.53
CA CYS A 218 -11.46 23.43 -17.80
C CYS A 218 -11.84 22.58 -16.58
N PHE A 219 -11.43 22.98 -15.38
CA PHE A 219 -11.83 22.34 -14.13
C PHE A 219 -13.36 22.29 -13.98
N GLU A 220 -14.03 23.45 -14.14
CA GLU A 220 -15.50 23.55 -14.08
C GLU A 220 -16.18 22.68 -15.14
N TYR A 221 -15.65 22.69 -16.38
CA TYR A 221 -16.16 21.86 -17.46
C TYR A 221 -16.03 20.36 -17.15
N CYS A 222 -14.93 19.94 -16.52
CA CYS A 222 -14.62 18.56 -16.19
C CYS A 222 -15.09 18.13 -14.79
N LYS A 223 -16.09 18.80 -14.19
CA LYS A 223 -16.55 18.52 -12.81
C LYS A 223 -16.96 17.07 -12.51
N GLU A 224 -17.25 16.27 -13.52
CA GLU A 224 -17.70 14.86 -13.40
C GLU A 224 -16.57 13.83 -13.59
N THR A 225 -15.35 14.22 -13.96
CA THR A 225 -14.22 13.30 -14.19
C THR A 225 -13.15 13.39 -13.11
N SER A 226 -12.35 12.34 -12.94
CA SER A 226 -11.25 12.34 -11.95
C SER A 226 -10.12 13.30 -12.33
N PHE A 227 -9.84 13.39 -13.63
CA PHE A 227 -8.80 14.23 -14.21
C PHE A 227 -9.37 15.22 -15.22
N TYR A 228 -8.63 16.32 -15.36
CA TYR A 228 -8.81 17.30 -16.41
C TYR A 228 -7.43 17.72 -16.90
N ALA A 229 -7.33 17.94 -18.20
CA ALA A 229 -6.06 18.00 -18.88
C ALA A 229 -6.06 19.12 -19.90
N MET A 230 -4.96 19.87 -19.98
CA MET A 230 -4.80 20.97 -20.91
C MET A 230 -3.71 20.65 -21.92
N LYS A 231 -4.00 20.84 -23.21
CA LYS A 231 -3.07 20.64 -24.33
C LYS A 231 -3.04 21.86 -25.23
N ASP A 232 -1.86 22.14 -25.79
CA ASP A 232 -1.64 23.25 -26.73
C ASP A 232 -2.07 24.64 -26.22
N GLY A 233 -2.20 24.81 -24.90
CA GLY A 233 -2.66 26.06 -24.28
C GLY A 233 -4.16 26.35 -24.40
N ARG A 234 -4.95 25.49 -25.08
CA ARG A 234 -6.33 25.81 -25.46
C ARG A 234 -7.30 24.63 -25.59
N LEU A 235 -6.81 23.39 -25.55
CA LEU A 235 -7.65 22.21 -25.60
C LEU A 235 -7.79 21.64 -24.19
N CYS A 236 -9.00 21.68 -23.65
CA CYS A 236 -9.37 21.03 -22.41
C CYS A 236 -9.90 19.62 -22.70
N THR A 237 -9.39 18.63 -21.99
CA THR A 237 -9.76 17.22 -22.10
C THR A 237 -10.15 16.70 -20.72
N CYS A 238 -11.33 16.13 -20.59
CA CYS A 238 -11.77 15.47 -19.35
C CYS A 238 -11.52 13.98 -19.44
N ALA A 239 -10.91 13.40 -18.40
CA ALA A 239 -10.43 12.02 -18.43
C ALA A 239 -10.56 11.32 -17.09
N ASN A 240 -10.63 9.99 -17.13
CA ASN A 240 -10.53 9.14 -15.94
C ASN A 240 -9.25 8.27 -15.95
N SER A 241 -8.49 8.30 -17.04
CA SER A 241 -7.23 7.56 -17.19
C SER A 241 -6.23 8.37 -18.00
N VAL A 242 -4.96 8.29 -17.61
CA VAL A 242 -3.82 8.94 -18.28
C VAL A 242 -2.64 7.99 -18.31
N GLU A 243 -1.81 8.10 -19.33
CA GLU A 243 -0.70 7.18 -19.61
C GLU A 243 0.49 7.94 -20.19
N ASN A 244 1.66 7.31 -20.16
CA ASN A 244 2.88 7.81 -20.81
C ASN A 244 3.30 9.16 -20.22
N GLU A 245 3.57 9.18 -18.91
CA GLU A 245 4.10 10.37 -18.26
C GLU A 245 5.50 10.70 -18.81
N ALA A 246 5.74 12.00 -18.96
CA ALA A 246 6.97 12.59 -19.42
C ALA A 246 7.38 13.76 -18.50
N GLY A 247 8.57 14.29 -18.76
CA GLY A 247 9.07 15.49 -18.08
C GLY A 247 8.16 16.70 -18.32
N ALA A 248 8.05 17.56 -17.31
CA ALA A 248 7.30 18.80 -17.37
C ALA A 248 7.82 19.76 -18.44
N ASP A 249 9.06 19.59 -18.92
CA ASP A 249 9.63 20.32 -20.06
C ASP A 249 8.79 20.17 -21.34
N LYS A 250 8.08 19.03 -21.48
CA LYS A 250 7.15 18.78 -22.60
C LYS A 250 5.80 19.48 -22.46
N CYS A 251 5.50 19.99 -21.27
CA CYS A 251 4.27 20.67 -20.90
C CYS A 251 4.45 22.16 -20.60
N ASN A 252 5.47 22.79 -21.20
CA ASN A 252 5.89 24.14 -20.87
C ASN A 252 4.97 25.27 -21.42
N LYS A 253 3.94 24.97 -22.21
CA LYS A 253 3.02 26.03 -22.68
C LYS A 253 2.18 26.53 -21.52
N LYS A 254 1.90 27.83 -21.53
CA LYS A 254 1.08 28.48 -20.50
C LYS A 254 -0.31 28.81 -21.02
N CYS A 255 -1.31 28.68 -20.17
CA CYS A 255 -2.65 29.23 -20.38
C CYS A 255 -2.66 30.75 -20.19
N SER A 256 -3.81 31.37 -20.48
CA SER A 256 -4.06 32.79 -20.22
C SER A 256 -3.92 33.20 -18.75
N ASP A 257 -4.05 32.24 -17.82
CA ASP A 257 -3.88 32.40 -16.37
C ASP A 257 -2.44 32.13 -15.88
N GLY A 258 -1.49 31.88 -16.79
CA GLY A 258 -0.09 31.61 -16.47
C GLY A 258 0.22 30.18 -16.01
N LEU A 259 -0.78 29.30 -15.96
CA LEU A 259 -0.62 27.90 -15.53
C LEU A 259 -0.17 27.00 -16.67
N SER A 260 0.46 25.88 -16.33
CA SER A 260 0.93 24.85 -17.26
C SER A 260 -0.25 24.26 -18.03
N CYS A 261 -0.22 24.38 -19.36
CA CYS A 261 -1.31 23.98 -20.26
C CYS A 261 -0.84 23.11 -21.42
N GLY A 262 0.04 22.17 -21.08
CA GLY A 262 0.49 21.11 -21.96
C GLY A 262 1.56 21.56 -22.95
N GLY A 263 1.70 20.76 -23.99
CA GLY A 263 2.58 21.00 -25.12
C GLY A 263 1.83 20.78 -26.43
N SER A 264 2.56 20.70 -27.55
CA SER A 264 1.97 20.35 -28.84
C SER A 264 1.37 18.95 -28.85
N SER A 265 2.02 18.01 -28.15
CA SER A 265 1.66 16.58 -28.14
C SER A 265 1.41 16.04 -26.74
N PHE A 266 1.52 16.87 -25.71
CA PHE A 266 1.40 16.46 -24.31
C PHE A 266 0.34 17.28 -23.60
N HIS A 267 -0.24 16.69 -22.57
CA HIS A 267 -1.24 17.31 -21.72
C HIS A 267 -0.65 17.59 -20.35
N SER A 268 -0.84 18.81 -19.83
CA SER A 268 -0.72 19.06 -18.40
C SER A 268 -1.96 18.52 -17.72
N VAL A 269 -1.78 17.48 -16.91
CA VAL A 269 -2.89 16.79 -16.23
C VAL A 269 -3.00 17.29 -14.80
N TYR A 270 -4.23 17.50 -14.37
CA TYR A 270 -4.60 17.88 -13.03
C TYR A 270 -5.68 16.94 -12.52
N ALA A 271 -5.71 16.70 -11.22
CA ALA A 271 -6.74 15.88 -10.58
C ALA A 271 -7.67 16.73 -9.72
N LYS A 272 -8.85 16.20 -9.47
CA LYS A 272 -9.64 16.69 -8.34
C LYS A 272 -9.05 16.20 -7.03
N LYS A 273 -9.34 16.94 -5.96
CA LYS A 273 -9.16 16.46 -4.60
C LYS A 273 -9.99 15.20 -4.40
N SER A 274 -9.38 14.16 -3.84
CA SER A 274 -10.09 12.93 -3.55
C SER A 274 -11.13 13.19 -2.46
N ASN A 275 -12.30 12.56 -2.63
CA ASN A 275 -13.29 12.50 -1.57
C ASN A 275 -13.03 11.36 -0.58
N GLN A 276 -12.14 10.44 -0.94
CA GLN A 276 -11.73 9.33 -0.08
C GLN A 276 -10.75 9.85 0.96
N SER A 277 -10.87 9.36 2.19
CA SER A 277 -9.85 9.55 3.21
C SER A 277 -8.86 8.39 3.20
N ILE A 278 -7.65 8.61 3.66
CA ILE A 278 -6.69 7.52 3.93
C ILE A 278 -6.14 7.59 5.33
N THR A 279 -5.93 6.42 5.93
CA THR A 279 -5.20 6.31 7.20
C THR A 279 -3.72 6.58 6.95
N VAL A 280 -3.19 7.61 7.62
CA VAL A 280 -1.76 7.96 7.61
C VAL A 280 -0.98 6.98 8.49
N GLY A 281 -1.52 6.70 9.67
CA GLY A 281 -0.95 5.79 10.66
C GLY A 281 -1.74 5.84 11.98
N CYS A 282 -1.31 5.04 12.95
CA CYS A 282 -1.78 5.11 14.32
C CYS A 282 -0.61 5.40 15.28
N PHE A 283 -0.93 6.10 16.37
CA PHE A 283 0.03 6.69 17.28
C PHE A 283 -0.46 6.54 18.71
N LYS A 284 0.44 6.27 19.67
CA LYS A 284 0.07 6.26 21.11
C LYS A 284 -0.35 7.65 21.60
N TYR A 285 0.22 8.69 21.01
CA TYR A 285 -0.14 10.08 21.24
C TYR A 285 -0.33 10.80 19.92
N LEU A 286 -1.47 11.47 19.80
CA LEU A 286 -1.84 12.32 18.69
C LEU A 286 -2.65 13.49 19.23
N ASP A 287 -2.25 14.70 18.85
CA ASP A 287 -2.94 15.93 19.18
C ASP A 287 -3.13 16.75 17.90
N LEU A 288 -4.37 17.18 17.66
CA LEU A 288 -4.72 18.13 16.62
C LEU A 288 -5.33 19.39 17.24
N GLU A 289 -5.21 20.51 16.55
CA GLU A 289 -5.56 21.84 17.08
C GLU A 289 -7.05 22.01 17.46
N HIS A 290 -7.97 21.28 16.82
CA HIS A 290 -9.40 21.40 17.04
C HIS A 290 -9.99 20.10 17.60
N LYS A 291 -10.36 20.10 18.88
CA LYS A 291 -11.01 18.95 19.54
C LYS A 291 -12.52 19.14 19.55
N HIS A 292 -13.24 18.05 19.28
CA HIS A 292 -14.68 18.01 19.41
C HIS A 292 -15.07 17.30 20.71
N ASP A 293 -15.94 17.95 21.50
CA ASP A 293 -16.48 17.39 22.75
C ASP A 293 -17.48 16.25 22.50
N GLN A 294 -17.96 16.11 21.26
CA GLN A 294 -18.91 15.08 20.87
C GLN A 294 -18.17 13.78 20.52
N LEU A 295 -18.70 12.67 21.03
CA LEU A 295 -18.26 11.34 20.64
C LEU A 295 -18.71 11.10 19.20
N LEU A 296 -17.74 10.95 18.29
CA LEU A 296 -17.99 10.73 16.87
C LEU A 296 -17.31 9.45 16.43
N SER A 297 -18.02 8.65 15.62
CA SER A 297 -17.39 7.53 14.93
C SER A 297 -16.31 8.03 13.97
N LYS A 298 -15.37 7.17 13.59
CA LYS A 298 -14.29 7.53 12.66
C LYS A 298 -14.81 8.15 11.36
N ALA A 299 -15.85 7.56 10.76
CA ALA A 299 -16.47 8.07 9.53
C ALA A 299 -17.08 9.47 9.74
N LEU A 300 -17.80 9.69 10.84
CA LEU A 300 -18.39 10.99 11.15
C LEU A 300 -17.33 12.05 11.46
N CYS A 301 -16.23 11.67 12.11
CA CYS A 301 -15.11 12.57 12.36
C CYS A 301 -14.45 13.02 11.06
N LEU A 302 -14.21 12.09 10.13
CA LEU A 302 -13.68 12.37 8.80
C LEU A 302 -14.54 13.38 8.04
N ASP A 303 -15.84 13.11 7.95
CA ASP A 303 -16.81 14.01 7.29
C ASP A 303 -16.81 15.38 7.96
N LYS A 304 -16.77 15.42 9.30
CA LYS A 304 -16.77 16.67 10.05
C LYS A 304 -15.52 17.50 9.80
N CYS A 305 -14.34 16.89 9.86
CA CYS A 305 -13.08 17.59 9.59
C CYS A 305 -13.03 18.12 8.16
N LYS A 306 -13.57 17.35 7.21
CA LYS A 306 -13.70 17.76 5.81
C LYS A 306 -14.65 18.94 5.62
N GLU A 307 -15.81 18.94 6.26
CA GLU A 307 -16.76 20.07 6.27
C GLU A 307 -16.12 21.35 6.82
N LEU A 308 -15.29 21.21 7.86
CA LEU A 308 -14.57 22.32 8.49
C LEU A 308 -13.33 22.76 7.68
N GLY A 309 -13.02 22.08 6.58
CA GLY A 309 -11.88 22.41 5.72
C GLY A 309 -10.51 22.05 6.32
N PHE A 310 -10.46 21.17 7.32
CA PHE A 310 -9.22 20.63 7.86
C PHE A 310 -8.72 19.46 7.00
N PRO A 311 -7.42 19.38 6.69
CA PRO A 311 -6.85 18.30 5.88
C PRO A 311 -6.70 16.99 6.66
N TYR A 312 -6.66 17.04 8.00
CA TYR A 312 -6.44 15.88 8.84
C TYR A 312 -7.55 15.70 9.88
N SER A 313 -7.82 14.43 10.20
CA SER A 313 -8.67 14.00 11.30
C SER A 313 -7.91 13.05 12.22
N GLY A 314 -8.16 13.17 13.52
CA GLY A 314 -7.62 12.33 14.58
C GLY A 314 -8.75 11.66 15.35
N THR A 315 -8.69 10.35 15.57
CA THR A 315 -9.71 9.64 16.37
C THR A 315 -9.12 8.70 17.39
N ARG A 316 -9.61 8.75 18.64
CA ARG A 316 -9.23 7.85 19.74
C ARG A 316 -10.41 7.66 20.68
N ASP A 317 -10.83 6.43 20.99
CA ASP A 317 -11.89 6.16 21.98
C ASP A 317 -13.17 7.01 21.76
N GLU A 318 -13.56 7.20 20.49
CA GLU A 318 -14.66 8.08 20.03
C GLU A 318 -14.44 9.60 20.16
N THR A 319 -13.31 10.06 20.72
CA THR A 319 -12.91 11.47 20.59
C THR A 319 -12.54 11.77 19.14
N CYS A 320 -12.97 12.94 18.66
CA CYS A 320 -12.65 13.42 17.33
C CYS A 320 -11.85 14.71 17.41
N GLN A 321 -10.79 14.78 16.62
CA GLN A 321 -9.95 15.95 16.50
C GLN A 321 -9.75 16.27 15.01
N CYS A 322 -9.63 17.54 14.66
CA CYS A 322 -9.35 18.02 13.32
C CYS A 322 -8.19 19.01 13.37
N GLY A 323 -7.38 19.09 12.31
CA GLY A 323 -6.34 20.09 12.29
C GLY A 323 -5.51 20.13 11.04
N ARG A 324 -4.76 21.23 10.91
CA ARG A 324 -3.62 21.38 9.99
C ARG A 324 -2.31 21.11 10.72
N LYS A 325 -2.25 21.48 12.00
CA LYS A 325 -1.15 21.22 12.92
C LYS A 325 -1.33 19.84 13.53
N ILE A 326 -0.26 19.06 13.49
CA ILE A 326 -0.24 17.70 14.01
C ILE A 326 0.92 17.58 14.98
N GLU A 327 0.64 17.10 16.17
CA GLU A 327 1.65 16.64 17.11
C GLU A 327 1.45 15.15 17.37
N PHE A 328 2.48 14.34 17.19
CA PHE A 328 2.38 12.90 17.38
C PHE A 328 3.68 12.29 17.90
N LYS A 329 3.58 11.08 18.46
CA LYS A 329 4.71 10.22 18.81
C LYS A 329 4.28 8.76 18.92
N ASP A 330 5.26 7.87 19.03
CA ASP A 330 5.08 6.45 19.28
C ASP A 330 4.19 5.81 18.19
N GLN A 331 4.61 5.97 16.94
CA GLN A 331 3.99 5.38 15.77
C GLN A 331 4.07 3.85 15.83
N LEU A 332 2.98 3.21 15.44
CA LEU A 332 2.88 1.76 15.24
C LEU A 332 2.85 1.40 13.76
N ASN A 333 3.06 0.11 13.46
CA ASN A 333 2.84 -0.38 12.12
C ASN A 333 1.34 -0.29 11.77
N LYS A 334 1.02 -0.29 10.47
CA LYS A 334 -0.35 -0.08 10.00
C LYS A 334 -1.27 -1.26 10.36
N GLU A 335 -0.73 -2.46 10.41
CA GLU A 335 -1.43 -3.70 10.71
C GLU A 335 -1.94 -3.76 12.17
N GLN A 336 -1.19 -3.17 13.12
CA GLN A 336 -1.55 -3.05 14.53
C GLN A 336 -2.59 -1.94 14.78
N CYS A 337 -2.92 -1.15 13.77
CA CYS A 337 -3.94 -0.12 13.92
C CYS A 337 -5.36 -0.67 14.02
N GLU A 338 -5.60 -1.98 14.04
CA GLU A 338 -6.97 -2.53 14.15
C GLU A 338 -7.48 -2.59 15.61
N GLU A 339 -6.61 -2.40 16.61
CA GLU A 339 -7.00 -2.42 18.01
C GLU A 339 -7.64 -1.10 18.48
N HIS A 340 -8.94 -1.15 18.77
CA HIS A 340 -9.83 0.00 18.80
C HIS A 340 -9.67 1.00 19.97
N PHE A 341 -8.86 0.74 21.00
CA PHE A 341 -8.96 1.49 22.26
C PHE A 341 -7.68 2.12 22.85
N VAL A 342 -6.50 1.80 22.32
CA VAL A 342 -5.25 2.31 22.92
C VAL A 342 -4.63 3.43 22.07
N PHE A 343 -4.90 3.42 20.77
CA PHE A 343 -4.18 4.23 19.80
C PHE A 343 -5.07 5.27 19.15
N ALA A 344 -4.44 6.38 18.78
CA ALA A 344 -5.07 7.44 18.02
C ALA A 344 -4.76 7.26 16.53
N PHE A 345 -5.81 7.27 15.71
CA PHE A 345 -5.68 7.20 14.26
C PHE A 345 -5.52 8.59 13.69
N LEU A 346 -4.54 8.77 12.82
CA LEU A 346 -4.45 9.94 11.95
C LEU A 346 -4.94 9.56 10.56
N SER A 347 -5.80 10.39 9.98
CA SER A 347 -6.25 10.23 8.60
C SER A 347 -6.15 11.55 7.85
N ASP A 348 -5.77 11.46 6.58
CA ASP A 348 -5.85 12.54 5.61
C ASP A 348 -7.25 12.49 4.97
N VAL A 349 -8.01 13.56 5.11
CA VAL A 349 -9.42 13.61 4.65
C VAL A 349 -9.55 13.92 3.17
N SER A 350 -8.46 14.36 2.52
CA SER A 350 -8.44 14.68 1.09
C SER A 350 -7.03 14.47 0.51
N PRO A 351 -6.57 13.22 0.48
CA PRO A 351 -5.23 12.87 0.07
C PRO A 351 -5.00 13.13 -1.41
N GLU A 352 -3.74 13.42 -1.70
CA GLU A 352 -3.23 13.45 -3.06
C GLU A 352 -2.99 12.02 -3.56
N LEU A 353 -3.87 11.57 -4.44
CA LEU A 353 -3.72 10.30 -5.14
C LEU A 353 -2.89 10.48 -6.41
N ASP A 354 -2.14 9.45 -6.82
CA ASP A 354 -1.51 9.40 -8.14
C ASP A 354 -2.55 9.19 -9.24
N VAL A 355 -2.07 9.00 -10.46
CA VAL A 355 -2.90 8.74 -11.64
C VAL A 355 -3.58 7.37 -11.62
N GLN A 356 -3.14 6.45 -10.75
CA GLN A 356 -3.75 5.14 -10.51
C GLN A 356 -4.73 5.15 -9.34
N GLY A 357 -4.93 6.30 -8.69
CA GLY A 357 -5.76 6.42 -7.50
C GLY A 357 -5.08 5.94 -6.22
N LYS A 358 -3.77 5.68 -6.22
CA LYS A 358 -3.01 5.26 -5.04
C LYS A 358 -2.49 6.48 -4.27
N PRO A 359 -2.46 6.43 -2.94
CA PRO A 359 -1.81 7.46 -2.14
C PRO A 359 -0.34 7.61 -2.50
N THR A 360 0.11 8.85 -2.68
CA THR A 360 1.52 9.15 -2.98
C THR A 360 2.34 9.55 -1.75
N LYS A 361 1.67 9.69 -0.60
CA LYS A 361 2.22 10.24 0.64
C LYS A 361 2.22 9.17 1.74
N TYR A 362 2.96 9.45 2.83
CA TYR A 362 2.99 8.66 4.07
C TYR A 362 3.87 7.40 4.01
N ASN A 363 5.14 7.60 3.62
CA ASN A 363 6.12 6.53 3.40
C ASN A 363 6.96 6.25 4.66
N TYR A 364 6.29 6.03 5.79
CA TYR A 364 6.96 5.62 7.02
C TYR A 364 7.58 4.22 6.87
N CYS A 365 8.79 4.03 7.38
CA CYS A 365 9.45 2.73 7.34
C CYS A 365 8.70 1.67 8.18
N MET A 366 7.96 2.10 9.21
CA MET A 366 7.11 1.24 10.06
C MET A 366 5.93 0.63 9.30
N ASN A 367 5.50 1.24 8.20
CA ASN A 367 4.42 0.73 7.36
C ASN A 367 4.92 -0.22 6.25
N ASP A 368 6.22 -0.51 6.22
CA ASP A 368 6.84 -1.34 5.21
C ASP A 368 7.40 -2.63 5.85
N LYS A 369 6.90 -3.77 5.41
CA LYS A 369 7.22 -5.09 5.98
C LYS A 369 8.70 -5.47 5.90
N ILE A 370 9.44 -4.87 4.97
CA ILE A 370 10.87 -5.14 4.77
C ILE A 370 11.68 -4.11 5.55
N GLU A 371 11.32 -2.83 5.47
CA GLU A 371 12.06 -1.75 6.11
C GLU A 371 11.89 -1.72 7.63
N ILE A 372 10.76 -2.17 8.18
CA ILE A 372 10.52 -2.26 9.63
C ILE A 372 11.55 -3.13 10.37
N LYS A 373 12.13 -4.12 9.66
CA LYS A 373 13.18 -5.02 10.14
C LYS A 373 14.56 -4.36 10.20
N LYS A 374 14.73 -3.20 9.55
CA LYS A 374 16.02 -2.52 9.48
C LYS A 374 16.31 -1.78 10.78
N ALA A 375 17.57 -1.78 11.18
CA ALA A 375 18.02 -1.15 12.43
C ALA A 375 17.74 0.36 12.49
N TYR A 376 17.72 1.04 11.34
CA TYR A 376 17.43 2.48 11.28
C TYR A 376 15.94 2.79 11.45
N CYS A 377 15.06 1.81 11.22
CA CYS A 377 13.64 2.03 11.25
C CYS A 377 13.13 2.07 12.69
N ARG A 378 12.65 3.25 13.06
CA ARG A 378 12.04 3.59 14.35
C ARG A 378 10.79 4.41 14.11
N THR A 379 10.03 4.67 15.17
CA THR A 379 8.81 5.49 15.09
C THR A 379 9.11 6.87 14.47
N GLY A 380 8.18 7.35 13.64
CA GLY A 380 8.30 8.64 12.94
C GLY A 380 9.36 8.70 11.83
N HIS A 381 10.10 7.62 11.56
CA HIS A 381 11.11 7.59 10.51
C HIS A 381 10.56 7.21 9.13
N CYS A 382 11.10 7.87 8.11
CA CYS A 382 10.75 7.63 6.72
C CYS A 382 11.57 6.50 6.10
N ARG A 383 11.00 5.87 5.06
CA ARG A 383 11.78 5.06 4.13
C ARG A 383 12.91 5.89 3.51
N ILE A 384 14.04 5.24 3.24
CA ILE A 384 15.20 5.92 2.63
C ILE A 384 14.80 6.51 1.26
N GLY A 385 15.02 7.81 1.07
CA GLY A 385 14.57 8.56 -0.11
C GLY A 385 13.28 9.35 0.10
N TRP A 386 12.73 9.33 1.32
CA TRP A 386 11.60 10.14 1.76
C TRP A 386 11.96 10.96 3.00
N THR A 387 11.27 12.08 3.16
CA THR A 387 11.49 13.08 4.22
C THR A 387 10.17 13.76 4.61
N GLY A 388 10.26 14.68 5.56
CA GLY A 388 9.13 15.37 6.18
C GLY A 388 8.60 14.61 7.40
N ALA A 389 7.95 15.35 8.32
CA ALA A 389 7.41 14.76 9.54
C ALA A 389 6.36 13.67 9.24
N LEU A 390 5.62 13.78 8.12
CA LEU A 390 4.68 12.74 7.69
C LEU A 390 5.24 11.77 6.65
N CYS A 391 6.53 11.84 6.33
CA CYS A 391 7.14 11.05 5.24
C CYS A 391 6.39 11.21 3.90
N ASP A 392 5.93 12.43 3.64
CA ASP A 392 5.09 12.82 2.53
C ASP A 392 5.86 13.55 1.42
N LYS A 393 7.15 13.82 1.64
CA LYS A 393 8.03 14.47 0.67
C LYS A 393 9.08 13.49 0.19
N ARG A 394 9.22 13.36 -1.12
CA ARG A 394 10.35 12.63 -1.71
C ARG A 394 11.62 13.47 -1.50
N ASP A 395 12.77 12.80 -1.40
CA ASP A 395 14.09 13.41 -1.36
C ASP A 395 14.96 12.81 -2.45
N CYS A 396 15.04 13.47 -3.60
CA CYS A 396 15.86 13.02 -4.73
C CYS A 396 17.38 12.98 -4.42
N GLY A 397 17.85 13.68 -3.38
CA GLY A 397 19.25 13.68 -2.95
C GLY A 397 19.66 12.39 -2.24
N VAL A 398 18.68 11.61 -1.74
CA VAL A 398 18.90 10.39 -0.98
C VAL A 398 18.31 9.20 -1.74
N ASN A 399 19.14 8.19 -2.02
CA ASN A 399 18.70 6.91 -2.63
C ASN A 399 17.81 7.08 -3.89
N ASN A 400 18.13 8.05 -4.76
CA ASN A 400 17.35 8.35 -5.95
C ASN A 400 15.85 8.54 -5.63
N GLY A 401 15.55 9.16 -4.48
CA GLY A 401 14.19 9.35 -3.97
C GLY A 401 13.36 8.09 -3.96
N ASP A 402 13.93 6.90 -3.77
CA ASP A 402 13.23 5.61 -3.81
C ASP A 402 12.52 5.30 -5.15
N CYS A 403 13.03 5.83 -6.27
CA CYS A 403 12.48 5.58 -7.61
C CYS A 403 12.89 4.23 -8.22
N GLY A 404 13.63 3.40 -7.49
CA GLY A 404 14.21 2.17 -8.01
C GLY A 404 15.34 2.43 -9.02
N LYS A 405 15.67 1.39 -9.79
CA LYS A 405 16.82 1.39 -10.72
C LYS A 405 16.46 1.83 -12.14
N GLU A 406 15.20 1.69 -12.54
CA GLU A 406 14.75 1.96 -13.91
C GLU A 406 14.30 3.41 -14.12
N MET A 407 13.90 4.08 -13.03
CA MET A 407 13.49 5.48 -13.05
C MET A 407 14.53 6.37 -12.38
N MET A 408 14.46 7.66 -12.70
CA MET A 408 15.26 8.70 -12.08
C MET A 408 14.35 9.62 -11.27
N CYS A 409 14.80 9.98 -10.07
CA CYS A 409 14.18 11.06 -9.32
C CYS A 409 14.54 12.38 -9.95
N VAL A 410 13.52 13.15 -10.31
CA VAL A 410 13.68 14.47 -10.93
C VAL A 410 13.05 15.53 -10.05
N GLN A 411 13.69 16.69 -10.02
CA GLN A 411 13.14 17.92 -9.47
C GLN A 411 12.64 18.78 -10.63
N GLU A 412 11.34 19.07 -10.67
CA GLU A 412 10.72 19.88 -11.70
C GLU A 412 9.97 21.05 -11.08
N ILE A 413 10.09 22.26 -11.66
CA ILE A 413 9.31 23.41 -11.22
C ILE A 413 8.13 23.60 -12.17
N VAL A 414 6.92 23.42 -11.65
CA VAL A 414 5.68 23.61 -12.41
C VAL A 414 4.78 24.57 -11.64
N ASN A 415 4.31 25.61 -12.32
CA ASN A 415 3.46 26.65 -11.71
C ASN A 415 4.07 27.25 -10.43
N ASN A 416 5.39 27.49 -10.44
CA ASN A 416 6.20 27.99 -9.32
C ASN A 416 6.27 27.05 -8.10
N ILE A 417 5.84 25.80 -8.24
CA ILE A 417 5.93 24.77 -7.21
C ILE A 417 7.01 23.77 -7.66
N MET A 418 7.94 23.44 -6.76
CA MET A 418 8.93 22.39 -6.97
C MET A 418 8.31 21.03 -6.64
N PHE A 419 8.40 20.10 -7.59
CA PHE A 419 7.95 18.72 -7.46
C PHE A 419 9.15 17.79 -7.51
N GLU A 420 9.16 16.80 -6.63
CA GLU A 420 10.11 15.70 -6.64
C GLU A 420 9.37 14.40 -6.97
N LYS A 421 9.68 13.79 -8.12
CA LYS A 421 8.96 12.60 -8.59
C LYS A 421 9.85 11.65 -9.38
N CYS A 422 9.38 10.43 -9.56
CA CYS A 422 10.04 9.42 -10.36
C CYS A 422 9.60 9.54 -11.81
N LEU A 423 10.54 9.72 -12.72
CA LEU A 423 10.30 9.70 -14.17
C LEU A 423 11.24 8.75 -14.86
N CYS A 424 10.85 8.32 -16.06
CA CYS A 424 11.76 7.61 -16.94
C CYS A 424 12.86 8.53 -17.46
N GLY A 425 14.01 7.94 -17.78
CA GLY A 425 15.13 8.65 -18.41
C GLY A 425 14.75 9.30 -19.74
N LYS A 426 15.59 10.24 -20.22
CA LYS A 426 15.36 10.96 -21.48
C LYS A 426 15.03 10.00 -22.64
N GLY A 427 13.91 10.25 -23.32
CA GLY A 427 13.44 9.46 -24.46
C GLY A 427 12.53 8.27 -24.10
N PHE A 428 12.24 8.09 -22.81
CA PHE A 428 11.34 7.06 -22.29
C PHE A 428 10.14 7.69 -21.59
N VAL A 429 9.05 6.94 -21.49
CA VAL A 429 7.82 7.31 -20.77
C VAL A 429 7.35 6.14 -19.90
N THR A 430 6.60 6.44 -18.84
CA THR A 430 6.05 5.44 -17.93
C THR A 430 4.79 4.79 -18.49
N THR A 431 4.71 3.48 -18.43
CA THR A 431 3.48 2.73 -18.72
C THR A 431 2.56 2.66 -17.50
N ILE A 432 1.35 2.12 -17.68
CA ILE A 432 0.42 1.79 -16.58
C ILE A 432 1.08 0.87 -15.54
N GLU A 433 1.97 -0.02 -15.97
CA GLU A 433 2.71 -0.93 -15.09
C GLU A 433 3.91 -0.28 -14.40
N SER A 434 4.06 1.05 -14.49
CA SER A 434 5.24 1.78 -14.00
C SER A 434 6.55 1.28 -14.61
N GLN A 435 6.53 0.82 -15.86
CA GLN A 435 7.74 0.45 -16.60
C GLN A 435 8.14 1.57 -17.55
N CYS A 436 9.43 1.70 -17.83
CA CYS A 436 9.94 2.67 -18.78
C CYS A 436 10.02 2.10 -20.19
N LYS A 437 9.23 2.66 -21.12
CA LYS A 437 9.25 2.28 -22.54
C LYS A 437 9.72 3.44 -23.41
N LYS A 438 10.43 3.12 -24.49
CA LYS A 438 10.95 4.12 -25.43
C LYS A 438 9.76 4.80 -26.13
N GLN A 439 9.76 6.13 -26.16
CA GLN A 439 8.62 6.91 -26.68
C GLN A 439 8.29 6.60 -28.16
N GLU A 440 9.31 6.32 -28.97
CA GLU A 440 9.15 6.03 -30.40
C GLU A 440 8.32 4.77 -30.68
N MET A 441 8.38 3.78 -29.79
CA MET A 441 7.64 2.52 -29.95
C MET A 441 6.13 2.67 -29.69
N LEU A 442 5.70 3.79 -29.10
CA LEU A 442 4.29 4.03 -28.78
C LEU A 442 3.53 4.72 -29.93
N ARG A 443 4.23 5.20 -30.97
CA ARG A 443 3.58 5.83 -32.13
C ARG A 443 3.03 4.83 -33.14
N GLU A 444 3.49 3.58 -33.11
CA GLU A 444 3.19 2.61 -34.16
C GLU A 444 1.87 1.86 -33.92
N ASP A 445 1.38 1.78 -32.67
CA ASP A 445 0.14 1.05 -32.35
C ASP A 445 -1.15 1.88 -32.58
N GLU A 446 -1.06 3.22 -32.67
CA GLU A 446 -2.25 4.06 -32.87
C GLU A 446 -2.67 4.21 -34.33
N THR A 447 -1.84 3.81 -35.30
CA THR A 447 -2.20 3.90 -36.72
C THR A 447 -3.13 2.80 -37.23
N ASP A 448 -3.42 1.74 -36.47
CA ASP A 448 -4.24 0.61 -36.95
C ASP A 448 -5.51 0.30 -36.12
N ALA A 449 -5.74 0.96 -34.97
CA ALA A 449 -6.94 0.71 -34.15
C ALA A 449 -8.16 1.57 -34.55
N GLY A 450 -7.98 2.59 -35.41
CA GLY A 450 -9.02 3.55 -35.79
C GLY A 450 -9.96 3.11 -36.91
N SER A 451 -9.67 1.99 -37.59
CA SER A 451 -10.61 1.36 -38.52
C SER A 451 -10.70 -0.12 -38.19
N ASN A 452 -11.38 -0.46 -37.10
CA ASN A 452 -11.92 -1.82 -37.00
C ASN A 452 -12.80 -2.01 -38.25
N PRO A 453 -12.42 -2.85 -39.23
CA PRO A 453 -13.16 -2.98 -40.48
C PRO A 453 -14.62 -3.35 -40.21
N ASN A 454 -14.89 -4.01 -39.07
CA ASN A 454 -16.25 -4.32 -38.63
C ASN A 454 -17.08 -3.07 -38.32
N TYR A 455 -16.51 -1.99 -37.78
CA TYR A 455 -17.27 -0.77 -37.49
C TYR A 455 -17.61 0.01 -38.76
N ILE A 456 -16.68 0.05 -39.73
CA ILE A 456 -16.95 0.60 -41.06
C ILE A 456 -18.02 -0.24 -41.78
N VAL A 457 -17.93 -1.58 -41.71
CA VAL A 457 -18.93 -2.48 -42.28
C VAL A 457 -20.30 -2.31 -41.61
N ILE A 458 -20.38 -2.21 -40.28
CA ILE A 458 -21.64 -1.97 -39.57
C ILE A 458 -22.24 -0.60 -39.93
N THR A 459 -21.41 0.45 -40.01
CA THR A 459 -21.88 1.79 -40.40
C THR A 459 -22.39 1.80 -41.84
N ILE A 460 -21.68 1.14 -42.76
CA ILE A 460 -22.14 0.96 -44.15
C ILE A 460 -23.45 0.17 -44.20
N ILE A 461 -23.60 -0.92 -43.43
CA ILE A 461 -24.83 -1.72 -43.39
C ILE A 461 -26.02 -0.90 -42.88
N ILE A 462 -25.84 -0.11 -41.83
CA ILE A 462 -26.90 0.75 -41.27
C ILE A 462 -27.31 1.82 -42.28
N VAL A 463 -26.34 2.50 -42.90
CA VAL A 463 -26.59 3.53 -43.90
C VAL A 463 -27.27 2.93 -45.14
N CYS A 464 -26.79 1.79 -45.64
CA CYS A 464 -27.41 1.09 -46.77
C CYS A 464 -28.85 0.66 -46.46
N SER A 465 -29.13 0.19 -45.24
CA SER A 465 -30.47 -0.23 -44.82
C SER A 465 -31.44 0.95 -44.74
N LEU A 466 -30.97 2.13 -44.31
CA LEU A 466 -31.73 3.39 -44.33
C LEU A 466 -32.03 3.84 -45.77
N PHE A 467 -31.07 3.77 -46.70
CA PHE A 467 -31.32 4.12 -48.10
C PHE A 467 -32.29 3.15 -48.78
N ILE A 468 -32.18 1.84 -48.50
CA ILE A 468 -33.11 0.83 -49.05
C ILE A 468 -34.53 1.08 -48.53
N SER A 469 -34.71 1.34 -47.24
CA SER A 469 -36.05 1.62 -46.68
C SER A 469 -36.68 2.89 -47.25
N MET A 470 -35.90 3.96 -47.45
CA MET A 470 -36.38 5.18 -48.13
C MET A 470 -36.77 4.92 -49.59
N GLY A 471 -35.98 4.13 -50.32
CA GLY A 471 -36.26 3.75 -51.70
C GLY A 471 -37.56 2.95 -51.84
N ILE A 472 -37.77 1.96 -50.96
CA ILE A 472 -39.01 1.15 -50.93
C ILE A 472 -40.22 2.04 -50.64
N GLY A 473 -40.12 2.98 -49.69
CA GLY A 473 -41.19 3.92 -49.38
C GLY A 473 -41.59 4.78 -50.58
N LEU A 474 -40.61 5.29 -51.34
CA LEU A 474 -40.84 6.05 -52.57
C LEU A 474 -41.51 5.22 -53.66
N ILE A 475 -41.04 3.99 -53.91
CA ILE A 475 -41.64 3.10 -54.91
C ILE A 475 -43.09 2.78 -54.54
N THR A 476 -43.34 2.45 -53.27
CA THR A 476 -44.68 2.14 -52.77
C THR A 476 -45.62 3.34 -52.93
N TYR A 477 -45.12 4.55 -52.64
CA TYR A 477 -45.86 5.80 -52.85
C TYR A 477 -46.25 6.02 -54.33
N PHE A 478 -45.32 5.79 -55.27
CA PHE A 478 -45.60 5.93 -56.70
C PHE A 478 -46.59 4.87 -57.21
N LEU A 479 -46.49 3.62 -56.74
CA LEU A 479 -47.44 2.56 -57.09
C LEU A 479 -48.84 2.85 -56.57
N TYR A 480 -48.95 3.36 -55.33
CA TYR A 480 -50.24 3.76 -54.75
C TYR A 480 -50.88 4.90 -55.53
N LYS A 481 -50.08 5.90 -55.92
CA LYS A 481 -50.56 7.04 -56.73
C LYS A 481 -51.03 6.62 -58.14
N SER A 482 -50.44 5.57 -58.72
CA SER A 482 -50.82 5.03 -60.03
C SER A 482 -52.16 4.28 -60.04
N GLN A 483 -52.66 3.81 -58.89
CA GLN A 483 -53.91 3.05 -58.79
C GLN A 483 -55.14 3.92 -58.52
N CYS A 484 -54.95 5.21 -58.21
CA CYS A 484 -56.04 6.16 -57.96
C CYS A 484 -56.27 7.16 -59.12
N GLY A 485 -55.83 6.82 -60.34
CA GLY A 485 -56.01 7.62 -61.55
C GLY A 485 -56.94 6.96 -62.54
#